data_AF-A0A2A4NU06-F1
#
_entry.id   AF-A0A2A4NU06-F1
#
_cell.length_a   1.000
_cell.length_b   1.000
_cell.length_c   1.000
_cell.angle_alpha   90.00
_cell.angle_beta   90.00
_cell.angle_gamma   90.00
#
_symmetry.space_group_name_H-M   'P 1'
#
loop_
_entity.id
_entity.type
_entity.pdbx_description
1 polymer ?
#
loop_
_entity_poly.entity_id
_entity_poly.type
_entity_poly.pdbx_seq_one_letter_code
_entity_poly.pdbx_strand_id
1 'polypeptide(L)'
;MTIAPQKELNASALANSLNPRRGRNSDPKQSEKAFGEKAKWAAGTDADLGIISAEFFSAVNPQALVKALEEHLPDYTETTRIIAYVRPHFQRVLSGYAQQVKAGAFSGGIRKFLNLELSSRTFLYTPRFTRWQQAFGDRFILRPLVREELQNQDVTADFFNLALRGVPFSLGQTEVANETLTLEEIAGMRVVQSVLKKRKVASFLRLSVGGAIGRDLAQISGRSGNKLALNSTQAAKVLAYYRADAMALDAQFFDGTPMEQALVGAAGMAAHTVPLVSASAYFQPETIEQLQRLSVKLAKLLKGKPHAWRRSYQLRIGQAHEGDFDPPDKAHRENAAAAWDILGRVEQILVTGRASAGVPPKG
;
A
#
# COMPACT_ATOMS: atom_id res chain seq x y z
N MET A 1 17.72 -24.50 8.56
CA MET A 1 16.45 -23.74 8.53
C MET A 1 16.08 -23.48 7.08
N THR A 2 15.06 -24.17 6.59
CA THR A 2 14.46 -23.99 5.27
C THR A 2 13.16 -23.21 5.40
N ILE A 3 12.85 -22.39 4.40
CA ILE A 3 11.64 -21.56 4.38
C ILE A 3 10.78 -21.98 3.19
N ALA A 4 9.50 -22.26 3.45
CA ALA A 4 8.49 -22.36 2.41
C ALA A 4 7.80 -20.99 2.27
N PRO A 5 8.04 -20.25 1.17
CA PRO A 5 7.24 -19.08 0.86
C PRO A 5 5.86 -19.52 0.35
N GLN A 6 4.82 -18.75 0.67
CA GLN A 6 3.55 -18.86 -0.03
C GLN A 6 3.74 -18.61 -1.54
N LYS A 7 2.92 -19.27 -2.38
CA LYS A 7 3.00 -19.12 -3.85
C LYS A 7 2.61 -17.72 -4.31
N GLU A 8 1.59 -17.14 -3.70
CA GLU A 8 1.10 -15.82 -4.06
C GLU A 8 1.89 -14.68 -3.40
N LEU A 9 2.09 -13.56 -4.10
CA LEU A 9 2.77 -12.40 -3.53
C LEU A 9 2.03 -11.76 -2.34
N ASN A 10 0.70 -11.93 -2.27
CA ASN A 10 -0.14 -11.36 -1.21
C ASN A 10 -1.36 -12.26 -1.01
N ALA A 11 -1.49 -12.88 0.17
CA ALA A 11 -2.59 -13.78 0.54
C ALA A 11 -3.88 -13.00 0.90
N SER A 12 -4.23 -12.01 0.07
CA SER A 12 -5.41 -11.17 0.24
C SER A 12 -6.70 -11.98 0.25
N ALA A 13 -6.79 -13.06 -0.53
CA ALA A 13 -7.97 -13.92 -0.53
C ALA A 13 -8.18 -14.60 0.83
N LEU A 14 -7.10 -15.11 1.43
CA LEU A 14 -7.10 -15.73 2.75
C LEU A 14 -7.50 -14.74 3.85
N ALA A 15 -6.91 -13.55 3.87
CA ALA A 15 -7.28 -12.54 4.87
C ALA A 15 -8.73 -12.04 4.67
N ASN A 16 -9.17 -11.90 3.42
CA ASN A 16 -10.53 -11.44 3.12
C ASN A 16 -11.61 -12.49 3.39
N SER A 17 -11.30 -13.80 3.40
CA SER A 17 -12.27 -14.82 3.79
C SER A 17 -12.64 -14.74 5.26
N LEU A 18 -11.78 -14.13 6.09
CA LEU A 18 -12.05 -13.87 7.51
C LEU A 18 -12.75 -12.54 7.78
N ASN A 19 -12.82 -11.65 6.78
CA ASN A 19 -13.44 -10.35 6.93
C ASN A 19 -14.92 -10.42 6.53
N PRO A 20 -15.88 -10.21 7.47
CA PRO A 20 -17.25 -9.96 7.07
C PRO A 20 -17.26 -8.66 6.24
N ARG A 21 -17.63 -8.74 4.96
CA ARG A 21 -17.86 -7.53 4.16
C ARG A 21 -18.99 -6.75 4.84
N ARG A 22 -18.95 -5.41 4.81
CA ARG A 22 -20.05 -4.56 5.32
C ARG A 22 -21.42 -5.14 4.91
N GLY A 23 -22.15 -5.71 5.87
CA GLY A 23 -23.48 -6.30 5.67
C GLY A 23 -23.54 -7.77 5.21
N ARG A 24 -22.43 -8.52 5.15
CA ARG A 24 -22.43 -9.97 4.90
C ARG A 24 -21.46 -10.68 5.85
N ASN A 25 -21.91 -11.78 6.44
CA ASN A 25 -21.03 -12.72 7.13
C ASN A 25 -19.93 -13.20 6.16
N SER A 26 -18.76 -13.55 6.70
CA SER A 26 -17.76 -14.29 5.94
C SER A 26 -18.43 -15.51 5.31
N ASP A 27 -18.19 -15.73 4.01
CA ASP A 27 -18.71 -16.91 3.30
C ASP A 27 -17.92 -18.13 3.78
N PRO A 28 -18.53 -19.07 4.54
CA PRO A 28 -17.81 -20.20 5.10
C PRO A 28 -17.09 -21.02 4.03
N LYS A 29 -17.68 -21.14 2.84
CA LYS A 29 -17.08 -21.86 1.71
C LYS A 29 -15.81 -21.20 1.20
N GLN A 30 -15.73 -19.87 1.25
CA GLN A 30 -14.51 -19.14 0.87
C GLN A 30 -13.40 -19.33 1.91
N SER A 31 -13.75 -19.33 3.20
CA SER A 31 -12.78 -19.61 4.27
C SER A 31 -12.26 -21.03 4.17
N GLU A 32 -13.15 -22.01 4.06
CA GLU A 32 -12.81 -23.43 3.91
C GLU A 32 -11.90 -23.66 2.71
N LYS A 33 -12.23 -23.07 1.56
CA LYS A 33 -11.38 -23.16 0.36
C LYS A 33 -10.00 -22.54 0.60
N ALA A 34 -9.93 -21.29 1.07
CA ALA A 34 -8.68 -20.57 1.20
C ALA A 34 -7.75 -21.20 2.25
N PHE A 35 -8.29 -21.60 3.39
CA PHE A 35 -7.53 -22.27 4.44
C PHE A 35 -7.21 -23.72 4.08
N GLY A 36 -8.10 -24.43 3.39
CA GLY A 36 -7.82 -25.78 2.87
C GLY A 36 -6.69 -25.80 1.84
N GLU A 37 -6.59 -24.78 0.99
CA GLU A 37 -5.43 -24.59 0.09
C GLU A 37 -4.14 -24.36 0.87
N LYS A 38 -4.18 -23.62 1.99
CA LYS A 38 -3.02 -23.44 2.88
C LYS A 38 -2.64 -24.69 3.65
N ALA A 39 -3.60 -25.48 4.10
CA ALA A 39 -3.34 -26.77 4.73
C ALA A 39 -2.64 -27.74 3.77
N LYS A 40 -3.11 -27.82 2.53
CA LYS A 40 -2.45 -28.63 1.49
C LYS A 40 -1.04 -28.15 1.18
N TRP A 41 -0.83 -26.84 1.13
CA TRP A 41 0.50 -26.26 0.93
C TRP A 41 1.44 -26.58 2.08
N ALA A 42 1.00 -26.42 3.32
CA ALA A 42 1.79 -26.71 4.52
C ALA A 42 2.14 -28.21 4.63
N ALA A 43 1.20 -29.10 4.34
CA ALA A 43 1.45 -30.55 4.32
C ALA A 43 2.33 -31.01 3.15
N GLY A 44 2.44 -30.21 2.09
CA GLY A 44 3.19 -30.52 0.88
C GLY A 44 4.67 -30.08 0.91
N THR A 45 5.17 -29.61 2.04
CA THR A 45 6.55 -29.14 2.21
C THR A 45 7.18 -29.71 3.48
N ASP A 46 8.48 -29.97 3.43
CA ASP A 46 9.33 -30.35 4.56
C ASP A 46 10.08 -29.14 5.15
N ALA A 47 9.63 -27.92 4.86
CA ALA A 47 10.30 -26.72 5.31
C ALA A 47 10.12 -26.49 6.81
N ASP A 48 11.16 -25.96 7.47
CA ASP A 48 11.12 -25.64 8.90
C ASP A 48 10.15 -24.49 9.24
N LEU A 49 9.90 -23.59 8.28
CA LEU A 49 9.05 -22.40 8.47
C LEU A 49 8.21 -22.08 7.24
N GLY A 50 6.90 -21.97 7.42
CA GLY A 50 5.98 -21.38 6.44
C GLY A 50 5.80 -19.88 6.68
N ILE A 51 5.87 -19.06 5.62
CA ILE A 51 5.62 -17.61 5.69
C ILE A 51 4.39 -17.24 4.87
N ILE A 52 3.41 -16.64 5.54
CA ILE A 52 2.20 -16.08 4.93
C ILE A 52 2.21 -14.56 5.13
N SER A 53 2.06 -13.81 4.04
CA SER A 53 1.98 -12.35 4.06
C SER A 53 0.71 -11.86 3.38
N ALA A 54 -0.07 -11.03 4.08
CA ALA A 54 -1.20 -10.31 3.50
C ALA A 54 -1.48 -8.99 4.21
N GLU A 55 -1.63 -7.92 3.42
CA GLU A 55 -1.93 -6.57 3.96
C GLU A 55 -3.28 -6.51 4.71
N PHE A 56 -4.24 -7.33 4.30
CA PHE A 56 -5.61 -7.30 4.80
C PHE A 56 -5.79 -7.99 6.15
N PHE A 57 -4.79 -8.72 6.67
CA PHE A 57 -4.85 -9.25 8.03
C PHE A 57 -4.99 -8.13 9.05
N SER A 58 -4.44 -6.95 8.79
CA SER A 58 -4.60 -5.78 9.67
C SER A 58 -6.05 -5.36 9.93
N ALA A 59 -7.01 -5.77 9.10
CA ALA A 59 -8.44 -5.49 9.30
C ALA A 59 -9.23 -6.67 9.90
N VAL A 60 -8.62 -7.85 9.98
CA VAL A 60 -9.26 -9.08 10.46
C VAL A 60 -9.51 -9.02 11.97
N ASN A 61 -10.62 -9.63 12.41
CA ASN A 61 -10.82 -9.94 13.82
C ASN A 61 -9.83 -11.05 14.23
N PRO A 62 -8.87 -10.81 15.14
CA PRO A 62 -7.85 -11.80 15.48
C PRO A 62 -8.41 -13.16 15.89
N GLN A 63 -9.54 -13.17 16.60
CA GLN A 63 -10.22 -14.41 17.02
C GLN A 63 -10.78 -15.23 15.86
N ALA A 64 -11.14 -14.59 14.74
CA ALA A 64 -11.55 -15.31 13.54
C ALA A 64 -10.35 -16.04 12.89
N LEU A 65 -9.14 -15.47 12.98
CA LEU A 65 -7.93 -16.15 12.52
C LEU A 65 -7.57 -17.31 13.44
N VAL A 66 -7.62 -17.13 14.77
CA VAL A 66 -7.39 -18.23 15.74
C VAL A 66 -8.31 -19.40 15.43
N LYS A 67 -9.62 -19.15 15.32
CA LYS A 67 -10.60 -20.18 14.97
C LYS A 67 -10.30 -20.86 13.63
N ALA A 68 -9.92 -20.11 12.60
CA ALA A 68 -9.58 -20.68 11.29
C ALA A 68 -8.30 -21.54 11.34
N LEU A 69 -7.33 -21.20 12.20
CA LEU A 69 -6.16 -22.03 12.44
C LEU A 69 -6.57 -23.32 13.16
N GLU A 70 -7.37 -23.24 14.21
CA GLU A 70 -7.88 -24.42 14.93
C GLU A 70 -8.64 -25.39 14.02
N GLU A 71 -9.48 -24.86 13.12
CA GLU A 71 -10.33 -25.67 12.23
C GLU A 71 -9.56 -26.29 11.07
N HIS A 72 -8.57 -25.60 10.51
CA HIS A 72 -7.96 -25.99 9.22
C HIS A 72 -6.47 -26.28 9.28
N LEU A 73 -5.78 -25.80 10.31
CA LEU A 73 -4.33 -25.88 10.50
C LEU A 73 -4.00 -26.19 11.99
N PRO A 74 -4.62 -27.21 12.61
CA PRO A 74 -4.57 -27.41 14.06
C PRO A 74 -3.14 -27.58 14.60
N ASP A 75 -2.26 -28.24 13.84
CA ASP A 75 -0.85 -28.44 14.19
C ASP A 75 -0.05 -27.13 14.29
N TYR A 76 -0.57 -26.04 13.71
CA TYR A 76 0.08 -24.74 13.68
C TYR A 76 -0.59 -23.69 14.59
N THR A 77 -1.72 -24.00 15.22
CA THR A 77 -2.49 -23.05 16.04
C THR A 77 -1.63 -22.42 17.13
N GLU A 78 -0.88 -23.25 17.85
CA GLU A 78 -0.04 -22.82 18.98
C GLU A 78 1.34 -22.32 18.56
N THR A 79 1.80 -22.62 17.33
CA THR A 79 3.14 -22.22 16.86
C THR A 79 3.11 -21.00 15.94
N THR A 80 1.95 -20.65 15.40
CA THR A 80 1.78 -19.49 14.50
C THR A 80 2.13 -18.20 15.24
N ARG A 81 3.03 -17.42 14.64
CA ARG A 81 3.40 -16.07 15.10
C ARG A 81 2.86 -15.02 14.15
N ILE A 82 2.41 -13.92 14.71
CA ILE A 82 1.95 -12.75 13.96
C ILE A 82 2.98 -11.65 14.12
N ILE A 83 3.68 -11.32 13.04
CA ILE A 83 4.63 -10.20 13.01
C ILE A 83 3.97 -9.04 12.28
N ALA A 84 3.79 -7.92 12.97
CA ALA A 84 3.15 -6.73 12.44
C ALA A 84 4.09 -5.51 12.53
N TYR A 85 4.05 -4.67 11.50
CA TYR A 85 4.75 -3.39 11.50
C TYR A 85 3.75 -2.24 11.56
N VAL A 86 3.98 -1.29 12.45
CA VAL A 86 3.17 -0.08 12.57
C VAL A 86 3.95 1.15 12.13
N ARG A 87 3.41 1.88 11.15
CA ARG A 87 3.96 3.16 10.72
C ARG A 87 3.49 4.28 11.65
N PRO A 88 4.37 5.21 12.08
CA PRO A 88 3.94 6.34 12.89
C PRO A 88 2.86 7.18 12.20
N HIS A 89 1.96 7.76 13.00
CA HIS A 89 0.68 8.31 12.52
C HIS A 89 0.85 9.38 11.44
N PHE A 90 1.84 10.25 11.59
CA PHE A 90 2.09 11.34 10.65
C PHE A 90 2.42 10.81 9.24
N GLN A 91 3.37 9.89 9.16
CA GLN A 91 3.78 9.23 7.92
C GLN A 91 2.64 8.36 7.37
N ARG A 92 1.79 7.77 8.24
CA ARG A 92 0.59 7.03 7.81
C ARG A 92 -0.43 7.93 7.13
N VAL A 93 -0.69 9.13 7.66
CA VAL A 93 -1.62 10.10 7.05
C VAL A 93 -1.13 10.50 5.66
N LEU A 94 0.15 10.87 5.52
CA LEU A 94 0.74 11.26 4.24
C LEU A 94 0.66 10.12 3.20
N SER A 95 1.11 8.93 3.58
CA SER A 95 1.07 7.76 2.69
C SER A 95 -0.35 7.32 2.37
N GLY A 96 -1.29 7.45 3.31
CA GLY A 96 -2.71 7.20 3.10
C GLY A 96 -3.29 8.13 2.02
N TYR A 97 -3.02 9.43 2.12
CA TYR A 97 -3.45 10.39 1.10
C TYR A 97 -2.90 10.03 -0.28
N ALA A 98 -1.58 9.83 -0.38
CA ALA A 98 -0.93 9.50 -1.65
C ALA A 98 -1.50 8.21 -2.26
N GLN A 99 -1.76 7.18 -1.45
CA GLN A 99 -2.34 5.92 -1.92
C GLN A 99 -3.80 6.09 -2.38
N GLN A 100 -4.61 6.88 -1.67
CA GLN A 100 -6.00 7.15 -2.06
C GLN A 100 -6.09 7.96 -3.36
N VAL A 101 -5.15 8.90 -3.57
CA VAL A 101 -5.01 9.60 -4.85
C VAL A 101 -4.58 8.64 -5.95
N LYS A 102 -3.56 7.81 -5.71
CA LYS A 102 -3.06 6.80 -6.66
C LYS A 102 -4.17 5.83 -7.08
N ALA A 103 -5.00 5.38 -6.14
CA ALA A 103 -6.15 4.52 -6.42
C ALA A 103 -7.33 5.25 -7.10
N GLY A 104 -7.26 6.59 -7.20
CA GLY A 104 -8.37 7.44 -7.63
C GLY A 104 -9.58 7.38 -6.70
N ALA A 105 -9.40 6.92 -5.47
CA ALA A 105 -10.44 6.84 -4.46
C ALA A 105 -10.68 8.20 -3.79
N PHE A 106 -9.67 9.08 -3.80
CA PHE A 106 -9.79 10.45 -3.32
C PHE A 106 -9.29 11.47 -4.36
N SER A 107 -10.02 12.58 -4.50
CA SER A 107 -9.69 13.65 -5.45
C SER A 107 -9.57 15.03 -4.80
N GLY A 108 -9.84 15.15 -3.50
CA GLY A 108 -9.66 16.41 -2.76
C GLY A 108 -8.19 16.70 -2.48
N GLY A 109 -7.90 17.85 -1.86
CA GLY A 109 -6.58 18.14 -1.32
C GLY A 109 -6.35 17.55 0.06
N ILE A 110 -5.11 17.60 0.54
CA ILE A 110 -4.68 16.98 1.79
C ILE A 110 -5.45 17.49 3.02
N ARG A 111 -5.84 18.77 3.05
CA ARG A 111 -6.69 19.33 4.12
C ARG A 111 -8.03 18.61 4.22
N LYS A 112 -8.69 18.38 3.08
CA LYS A 112 -10.00 17.69 3.06
C LYS A 112 -9.83 16.23 3.45
N PHE A 113 -8.75 15.60 2.99
CA PHE A 113 -8.41 14.23 3.39
C PHE A 113 -8.23 14.12 4.90
N LEU A 114 -7.42 15.00 5.50
CA LEU A 114 -7.16 15.00 6.93
C LEU A 114 -8.45 15.10 7.75
N ASN A 115 -9.35 16.01 7.38
CA ASN A 115 -10.63 16.14 8.08
C ASN A 115 -11.49 14.86 8.04
N LEU A 116 -11.43 14.11 6.93
CA LEU A 116 -12.15 12.83 6.79
C LEU A 116 -11.46 11.70 7.58
N GLU A 117 -10.13 11.66 7.55
CA GLU A 117 -9.38 10.64 8.30
C GLU A 117 -9.57 10.79 9.80
N LEU A 118 -9.48 12.02 10.32
CA LEU A 118 -9.66 12.32 11.74
C LEU A 118 -11.09 12.00 12.23
N SER A 119 -12.11 12.10 11.36
CA SER A 119 -13.47 11.68 11.74
C SER A 119 -13.67 10.16 11.69
N SER A 120 -12.91 9.45 10.84
CA SER A 120 -13.03 8.00 10.68
C SER A 120 -12.36 7.18 11.80
N ARG A 121 -11.43 7.78 12.55
CA ARG A 121 -10.60 7.11 13.58
C ARG A 121 -9.77 5.93 13.04
N THR A 122 -9.60 5.82 11.72
CA THR A 122 -8.98 4.65 11.06
C THR A 122 -7.52 4.40 11.47
N PHE A 123 -6.80 5.45 11.87
CA PHE A 123 -5.39 5.36 12.28
C PHE A 123 -5.16 5.40 13.79
N LEU A 124 -6.21 5.20 14.60
CA LEU A 124 -6.01 4.84 16.01
C LEU A 124 -5.65 3.35 16.07
N TYR A 125 -4.46 3.06 16.55
CA TYR A 125 -3.85 1.75 16.42
C TYR A 125 -3.96 0.92 17.68
N THR A 126 -3.84 1.55 18.86
CA THR A 126 -3.74 0.83 20.14
C THR A 126 -4.89 -0.16 20.30
N PRO A 127 -6.18 0.22 20.15
CA PRO A 127 -7.28 -0.73 20.33
C PRO A 127 -7.23 -1.92 19.39
N ARG A 128 -6.70 -1.74 18.18
CA ARG A 128 -6.56 -2.83 17.22
C ARG A 128 -5.45 -3.78 17.65
N PHE A 129 -4.27 -3.26 17.97
CA PHE A 129 -3.13 -4.12 18.32
C PHE A 129 -3.28 -4.77 19.69
N THR A 130 -3.99 -4.15 20.64
CA THR A 130 -4.40 -4.79 21.89
C THR A 130 -5.23 -6.05 21.62
N ARG A 131 -6.19 -6.02 20.67
CA ARG A 131 -6.96 -7.23 20.30
C ARG A 131 -6.09 -8.32 19.70
N TRP A 132 -5.07 -7.96 18.92
CA TRP A 132 -4.12 -8.93 18.36
C TRP A 132 -3.27 -9.57 19.47
N GLN A 133 -2.74 -8.77 20.39
CA GLN A 133 -2.01 -9.25 21.56
C GLN A 133 -2.87 -10.13 22.46
N GLN A 134 -4.13 -9.78 22.69
CA GLN A 134 -5.06 -10.61 23.48
C GLN A 134 -5.33 -11.98 22.86
N ALA A 135 -5.36 -12.08 21.52
CA ALA A 135 -5.67 -13.33 20.84
C ALA A 135 -4.43 -14.25 20.68
N PHE A 136 -3.24 -13.69 20.55
CA PHE A 136 -2.01 -14.44 20.25
C PHE A 136 -0.98 -14.41 21.39
N GLY A 137 -1.20 -13.61 22.42
CA GLY A 137 -0.24 -13.39 23.52
C GLY A 137 1.12 -12.99 22.99
N ASP A 138 2.16 -13.65 23.51
CA ASP A 138 3.57 -13.43 23.15
C ASP A 138 3.90 -13.85 21.70
N ARG A 139 2.97 -14.53 21.01
CA ARG A 139 3.11 -14.86 19.59
C ARG A 139 2.76 -13.68 18.68
N PHE A 140 2.20 -12.60 19.22
CA PHE A 140 2.03 -11.33 18.51
C PHE A 140 3.22 -10.40 18.77
N ILE A 141 3.95 -10.11 17.71
CA ILE A 141 5.11 -9.22 17.72
C ILE A 141 4.74 -7.97 16.93
N LEU A 142 4.70 -6.83 17.62
CA LEU A 142 4.54 -5.52 16.98
C LEU A 142 5.91 -4.83 16.90
N ARG A 143 6.25 -4.27 15.74
CA ARG A 143 7.47 -3.48 15.53
C ARG A 143 7.14 -2.09 15.01
N PRO A 144 7.81 -1.03 15.51
CA PRO A 144 7.65 0.30 14.94
C PRO A 144 8.39 0.34 13.60
N LEU A 145 7.73 0.85 12.56
CA LEU A 145 8.35 1.10 11.26
C LEU A 145 9.05 2.47 11.29
N VAL A 146 10.04 2.56 12.17
CA VAL A 146 10.95 3.70 12.39
C VAL A 146 12.35 3.20 12.07
N ARG A 147 13.08 3.89 11.20
CA ARG A 147 14.29 3.35 10.56
C ARG A 147 15.35 2.94 11.57
N GLU A 148 15.51 3.75 12.61
CA GLU A 148 16.47 3.58 13.69
C GLU A 148 16.14 2.38 14.59
N GLU A 149 14.88 1.93 14.59
CA GLU A 149 14.40 0.80 15.38
C GLU A 149 14.51 -0.54 14.65
N LEU A 150 14.74 -0.53 13.33
CA LEU A 150 14.77 -1.73 12.49
C LEU A 150 16.18 -2.31 12.43
N GLN A 151 16.28 -3.64 12.45
CA GLN A 151 17.53 -4.35 12.17
C GLN A 151 18.16 -3.84 10.87
N ASN A 152 19.43 -3.42 10.93
CA ASN A 152 20.16 -2.87 9.78
C ASN A 152 19.43 -1.71 9.06
N GLN A 153 18.52 -1.02 9.75
CA GLN A 153 17.67 0.03 9.20
C GLN A 153 16.78 -0.41 8.01
N ASP A 154 16.49 -1.71 7.91
CA ASP A 154 15.71 -2.32 6.84
C ASP A 154 14.61 -3.23 7.42
N VAL A 155 13.37 -2.98 7.03
CA VAL A 155 12.21 -3.78 7.44
C VAL A 155 12.31 -5.23 6.99
N THR A 156 12.97 -5.50 5.86
CA THR A 156 13.15 -6.86 5.34
C THR A 156 14.13 -7.62 6.22
N ALA A 157 15.25 -7.00 6.57
CA ALA A 157 16.23 -7.57 7.49
C ALA A 157 15.63 -7.77 8.89
N ASP A 158 14.87 -6.79 9.40
CA ASP A 158 14.19 -6.90 10.69
C ASP A 158 13.18 -8.06 10.69
N PHE A 159 12.39 -8.19 9.62
CA PHE A 159 11.42 -9.27 9.49
C PHE A 159 12.08 -10.64 9.50
N PHE A 160 13.13 -10.85 8.70
CA PHE A 160 13.81 -12.15 8.68
C PHE A 160 14.56 -12.44 9.98
N ASN A 161 15.12 -11.43 10.65
CA ASN A 161 15.70 -11.62 11.98
C ASN A 161 14.65 -12.14 12.98
N LEU A 162 13.43 -11.59 12.98
CA LEU A 162 12.34 -12.05 13.84
C LEU A 162 11.77 -13.41 13.41
N ALA A 163 11.53 -13.60 12.12
CA ALA A 163 10.98 -14.82 11.56
C ALA A 163 11.93 -16.01 11.81
N LEU A 164 13.24 -15.81 11.65
CA LEU A 164 14.27 -16.83 11.85
C LEU A 164 14.81 -16.87 13.29
N ARG A 165 14.26 -16.05 14.20
CA ARG A 165 14.66 -16.00 15.62
C ARG A 165 16.18 -15.79 15.80
N GLY A 166 16.75 -14.88 15.02
CA GLY A 166 18.17 -14.52 15.08
C GLY A 166 19.13 -15.49 14.41
N VAL A 167 18.64 -16.56 13.74
CA VAL A 167 19.51 -17.42 12.92
C VAL A 167 20.16 -16.56 11.82
N PRO A 168 21.49 -16.61 11.64
CA PRO A 168 22.18 -15.84 10.61
C PRO A 168 21.62 -16.10 9.20
N PHE A 169 21.43 -15.03 8.44
CA PHE A 169 20.96 -15.08 7.06
C PHE A 169 21.66 -14.00 6.23
N SER A 170 21.59 -14.14 4.91
CA SER A 170 21.97 -13.09 3.97
C SER A 170 20.78 -12.76 3.07
N LEU A 171 20.64 -11.48 2.73
CA LEU A 171 19.68 -11.03 1.73
C LEU A 171 20.42 -10.80 0.41
N GLY A 172 19.85 -11.28 -0.68
CA GLY A 172 20.28 -10.86 -2.01
C GLY A 172 20.02 -9.37 -2.22
N GLN A 173 20.64 -8.78 -3.24
CA GLN A 173 20.31 -7.42 -3.65
C GLN A 173 18.83 -7.35 -4.03
N THR A 174 18.07 -6.58 -3.28
CA THR A 174 16.69 -6.23 -3.61
C THR A 174 16.71 -4.89 -4.34
N GLU A 175 15.98 -4.79 -5.45
CA GLU A 175 15.70 -3.48 -6.03
C GLU A 175 14.97 -2.63 -4.99
N VAL A 176 15.37 -1.36 -4.85
CA VAL A 176 14.74 -0.40 -3.93
C VAL A 176 13.37 -0.02 -4.48
N ALA A 177 12.41 -0.93 -4.36
CA ALA A 177 11.04 -0.73 -4.76
C ALA A 177 10.30 -0.07 -3.60
N ASN A 178 10.33 1.27 -3.50
CA ASN A 178 9.31 2.08 -2.81
C ASN A 178 9.60 3.60 -2.87
N GLU A 179 9.91 4.14 -4.04
CA GLU A 179 9.87 5.60 -4.15
C GLU A 179 8.41 6.09 -4.11
N THR A 180 8.12 6.95 -3.13
CA THR A 180 6.84 7.65 -3.04
C THR A 180 6.73 8.64 -4.20
N LEU A 181 5.53 8.79 -4.77
CA LEU A 181 5.29 9.82 -5.77
C LEU A 181 5.66 11.21 -5.22
N THR A 182 6.31 12.03 -6.03
CA THR A 182 6.55 13.43 -5.71
C THR A 182 5.22 14.21 -5.74
N LEU A 183 5.22 15.43 -5.22
CA LEU A 183 4.03 16.27 -5.16
C LEU A 183 3.50 16.62 -6.56
N GLU A 184 4.42 16.86 -7.50
CA GLU A 184 4.15 17.09 -8.91
C GLU A 184 3.46 15.88 -9.54
N GLU A 185 3.99 14.68 -9.29
CA GLU A 185 3.43 13.43 -9.80
C GLU A 185 2.08 13.11 -9.16
N ILE A 186 1.89 13.40 -7.87
CA ILE A 186 0.58 13.34 -7.21
C ILE A 186 -0.41 14.29 -7.90
N ALA A 187 0.01 15.51 -8.23
CA ALA A 187 -0.84 16.48 -8.92
C ALA A 187 -1.24 16.00 -10.33
N GLY A 188 -0.31 15.46 -11.10
CA GLY A 188 -0.59 14.87 -12.41
C GLY A 188 -1.43 13.59 -12.33
N MET A 189 -1.16 12.71 -11.35
CA MET A 189 -1.97 11.52 -11.06
C MET A 189 -3.43 11.88 -10.76
N ARG A 190 -3.69 13.00 -10.07
CA ARG A 190 -5.06 13.50 -9.85
C ARG A 190 -5.77 13.83 -11.16
N VAL A 191 -5.07 14.37 -12.16
CA VAL A 191 -5.64 14.64 -13.50
C VAL A 191 -6.05 13.32 -14.15
N VAL A 192 -5.14 12.35 -14.20
CA VAL A 192 -5.40 11.02 -14.77
C VAL A 192 -6.60 10.37 -14.10
N GLN A 193 -6.57 10.25 -12.77
CA GLN A 193 -7.62 9.59 -12.01
C GLN A 193 -8.98 10.30 -12.10
N SER A 194 -8.99 11.64 -12.17
CA SER A 194 -10.21 12.43 -12.39
C SER A 194 -10.87 12.09 -13.72
N VAL A 195 -10.08 12.00 -14.81
CA VAL A 195 -10.58 11.60 -16.14
C VAL A 195 -11.12 10.18 -16.11
N LEU A 196 -10.37 9.22 -15.55
CA LEU A 196 -10.82 7.83 -15.46
C LEU A 196 -12.12 7.69 -14.67
N LYS A 197 -12.25 8.42 -13.55
CA LYS A 197 -13.48 8.46 -12.74
C LYS A 197 -14.65 9.08 -13.52
N LYS A 198 -14.46 10.22 -14.19
CA LYS A 198 -15.47 10.87 -15.03
C LYS A 198 -15.95 9.96 -16.17
N ARG A 199 -15.06 9.15 -16.73
CA ARG A 199 -15.37 8.16 -17.78
C ARG A 199 -15.95 6.85 -17.26
N LYS A 200 -16.20 6.75 -15.94
CA LYS A 200 -16.75 5.59 -15.24
C LYS A 200 -15.90 4.33 -15.40
N VAL A 201 -14.56 4.47 -15.40
CA VAL A 201 -13.66 3.32 -15.35
C VAL A 201 -13.78 2.65 -13.97
N ALA A 202 -13.91 1.32 -13.96
CA ALA A 202 -14.09 0.53 -12.75
C ALA A 202 -12.96 0.77 -11.73
N SER A 203 -13.28 0.76 -10.44
CA SER A 203 -12.32 1.06 -9.36
C SER A 203 -11.10 0.15 -9.37
N PHE A 204 -11.28 -1.16 -9.61
CA PHE A 204 -10.17 -2.12 -9.67
C PHE A 204 -9.20 -1.83 -10.82
N LEU A 205 -9.69 -1.32 -11.95
CA LEU A 205 -8.84 -0.88 -13.07
C LEU A 205 -8.11 0.42 -12.72
N ARG A 206 -8.80 1.38 -12.11
CA ARG A 206 -8.18 2.65 -11.67
C ARG A 206 -7.07 2.43 -10.64
N LEU A 207 -7.28 1.51 -9.69
CA LEU A 207 -6.26 1.07 -8.75
C LEU A 207 -5.06 0.46 -9.48
N SER A 208 -5.32 -0.39 -10.47
CA SER A 208 -4.26 -1.01 -11.28
C SER A 208 -3.46 0.03 -12.07
N VAL A 209 -4.13 1.00 -12.69
CA VAL A 209 -3.48 2.10 -13.44
C VAL A 209 -2.58 2.92 -12.53
N GLY A 210 -3.08 3.33 -11.35
CA GLY A 210 -2.26 4.07 -10.40
C GLY A 210 -1.07 3.25 -9.88
N GLY A 211 -1.26 1.94 -9.69
CA GLY A 211 -0.20 1.02 -9.29
C GLY A 211 0.83 0.76 -10.38
N ALA A 212 0.45 0.79 -11.66
CA ALA A 212 1.36 0.70 -12.80
C ALA A 212 2.23 1.95 -12.90
N ILE A 213 1.61 3.13 -12.99
CA ILE A 213 2.32 4.41 -13.07
C ILE A 213 3.24 4.59 -11.85
N GLY A 214 2.75 4.28 -10.65
CA GLY A 214 3.57 4.43 -9.44
C GLY A 214 4.79 3.51 -9.40
N ARG A 215 4.72 2.32 -10.01
CA ARG A 215 5.86 1.40 -10.12
C ARG A 215 6.84 1.86 -11.17
N ASP A 216 6.33 2.22 -12.35
CA ASP A 216 7.18 2.60 -13.47
C ASP A 216 7.93 3.91 -13.16
N LEU A 217 7.28 4.86 -12.49
CA LEU A 217 7.95 6.06 -11.96
C LEU A 217 9.02 5.72 -10.91
N ALA A 218 8.80 4.73 -10.03
CA ALA A 218 9.79 4.36 -9.00
C ALA A 218 11.09 3.79 -9.58
N GLN A 219 11.09 3.35 -10.84
CA GLN A 219 12.25 2.80 -11.52
C GLN A 219 13.06 3.87 -12.30
N ILE A 220 12.55 5.10 -12.39
CA ILE A 220 13.26 6.19 -13.08
C ILE A 220 14.26 6.84 -12.12
N SER A 221 15.55 6.60 -12.36
CA SER A 221 16.63 7.21 -11.57
C SER A 221 16.67 8.74 -11.73
N GLY A 222 17.16 9.43 -10.69
CA GLY A 222 17.34 10.89 -10.73
C GLY A 222 16.04 11.69 -10.62
N ARG A 223 14.93 11.06 -10.20
CA ARG A 223 13.70 11.77 -9.87
C ARG A 223 13.94 12.74 -8.73
N SER A 224 13.93 14.02 -9.06
CA SER A 224 13.87 15.12 -8.10
C SER A 224 12.43 15.62 -8.00
N GLY A 225 12.02 16.15 -6.86
CA GLY A 225 10.67 16.70 -6.71
C GLY A 225 10.31 16.91 -5.25
N ASN A 226 9.28 17.72 -5.03
CA ASN A 226 8.87 18.04 -3.67
C ASN A 226 8.21 16.82 -3.03
N LYS A 227 8.60 16.50 -1.79
CA LYS A 227 7.90 15.47 -1.02
C LYS A 227 6.56 16.01 -0.52
N LEU A 228 5.57 15.14 -0.45
CA LEU A 228 4.30 15.46 0.21
C LEU A 228 4.58 15.75 1.70
N ALA A 229 4.10 16.89 2.18
CA ALA A 229 4.24 17.31 3.57
C ALA A 229 2.90 17.83 4.12
N LEU A 230 2.82 18.02 5.43
CA LEU A 230 1.76 18.82 6.06
C LEU A 230 2.31 20.20 6.39
N ASN A 231 1.45 21.21 6.36
CA ASN A 231 1.83 22.51 6.89
C ASN A 231 1.76 22.54 8.43
N SER A 232 2.33 23.55 9.07
CA SER A 232 2.39 23.64 10.55
C SER A 232 1.00 23.52 11.21
N THR A 233 -0.04 24.14 10.64
CA THR A 233 -1.41 24.04 11.17
C THR A 233 -1.98 22.62 11.06
N GLN A 234 -1.76 21.92 9.95
CA GLN A 234 -2.19 20.54 9.76
C GLN A 234 -1.39 19.57 10.64
N ALA A 235 -0.08 19.80 10.75
CA ALA A 235 0.81 19.01 11.60
C ALA A 235 0.42 19.11 13.07
N ALA A 236 0.14 20.31 13.58
CA ALA A 236 -0.35 20.51 14.94
C ALA A 236 -1.65 19.75 15.20
N LYS A 237 -2.57 19.71 14.23
CA LYS A 237 -3.82 18.93 14.34
C LYS A 237 -3.57 17.43 14.40
N VAL A 238 -2.67 16.91 13.55
CA VAL A 238 -2.29 15.48 13.57
C VAL A 238 -1.63 15.12 14.89
N LEU A 239 -0.69 15.93 15.37
CA LEU A 239 -0.04 15.73 16.66
C LEU A 239 -1.07 15.71 17.80
N ALA A 240 -1.89 16.76 17.92
CA ALA A 240 -2.89 16.86 18.99
C ALA A 240 -3.86 15.67 19.00
N TYR A 241 -4.25 15.16 17.83
CA TYR A 241 -5.21 14.07 17.73
C TYR A 241 -4.60 12.70 18.04
N TYR A 242 -3.39 12.40 17.52
CA TYR A 242 -2.81 11.06 17.59
C TYR A 242 -1.83 10.85 18.76
N ARG A 243 -1.40 11.91 19.45
CA ARG A 243 -0.38 11.80 20.50
C ARG A 243 -0.74 10.79 21.59
N ALA A 244 -1.97 10.82 22.09
CA ALA A 244 -2.41 9.88 23.12
C ALA A 244 -2.34 8.41 22.67
N ASP A 245 -2.69 8.13 21.41
CA ASP A 245 -2.58 6.77 20.85
C ASP A 245 -1.13 6.36 20.63
N ALA A 246 -0.27 7.29 20.16
CA ALA A 246 1.17 7.04 20.01
C ALA A 246 1.84 6.70 21.36
N MET A 247 1.56 7.48 22.41
CA MET A 247 2.04 7.21 23.76
C MET A 247 1.52 5.87 24.30
N ALA A 248 0.26 5.54 24.03
CA ALA A 248 -0.31 4.27 24.46
C ALA A 248 0.31 3.07 23.71
N LEU A 249 0.70 3.23 22.45
CA LEU A 249 1.46 2.19 21.74
C LEU A 249 2.84 2.01 22.35
N ASP A 250 3.56 3.11 22.58
CA ASP A 250 4.88 3.08 23.17
C ASP A 250 4.84 2.38 24.52
N ALA A 251 3.96 2.80 25.43
CA ALA A 251 3.83 2.21 26.75
C ALA A 251 3.42 0.73 26.75
N GLN A 252 2.67 0.27 25.75
CA GLN A 252 2.15 -1.11 25.72
C GLN A 252 3.04 -2.08 24.92
N PHE A 253 3.71 -1.62 23.86
CA PHE A 253 4.32 -2.51 22.87
C PHE A 253 5.81 -2.29 22.64
N PHE A 254 6.38 -1.17 23.07
CA PHE A 254 7.75 -0.81 22.69
C PHE A 254 8.60 -0.42 23.89
N ASP A 255 9.90 -0.66 23.76
CA ASP A 255 10.87 -0.04 24.64
C ASP A 255 11.06 1.42 24.23
N GLY A 256 11.02 2.33 25.20
CA GLY A 256 11.15 3.76 24.94
C GLY A 256 9.89 4.40 24.36
N THR A 257 10.06 5.37 23.45
CA THR A 257 8.96 6.19 22.90
C THR A 257 9.04 6.41 21.37
N PRO A 258 9.30 5.36 20.57
CA PRO A 258 9.55 5.52 19.14
C PRO A 258 8.38 6.13 18.37
N MET A 259 7.12 5.84 18.76
CA MET A 259 5.95 6.36 18.05
C MET A 259 5.66 7.82 18.38
N GLU A 260 5.72 8.20 19.66
CA GLU A 260 5.55 9.59 20.08
C GLU A 260 6.68 10.45 19.53
N GLN A 261 7.94 10.02 19.65
CA GLN A 261 9.09 10.78 19.15
C GLN A 261 9.02 10.98 17.64
N ALA A 262 8.66 9.94 16.88
CA ALA A 262 8.48 10.07 15.43
C ALA A 262 7.33 11.02 15.07
N LEU A 263 6.23 11.02 15.82
CA LEU A 263 5.09 11.92 15.61
C LEU A 263 5.46 13.38 15.93
N VAL A 264 6.11 13.63 17.07
CA VAL A 264 6.56 14.97 17.49
C VAL A 264 7.62 15.51 16.53
N GLY A 265 8.62 14.70 16.19
CA GLY A 265 9.68 15.07 15.24
C GLY A 265 9.12 15.42 13.86
N ALA A 266 8.20 14.61 13.33
CA ALA A 266 7.56 14.90 12.05
C ALA A 266 6.71 16.19 12.09
N ALA A 267 6.03 16.46 13.20
CA ALA A 267 5.28 17.70 13.37
C ALA A 267 6.20 18.93 13.46
N GLY A 268 7.37 18.80 14.09
CA GLY A 268 8.39 19.85 14.17
C GLY A 268 9.03 20.21 12.83
N MET A 269 9.09 19.27 11.89
CA MET A 269 9.60 19.47 10.52
C MET A 269 8.51 19.91 9.51
N ALA A 270 7.32 20.27 9.98
CA ALA A 270 6.21 20.62 9.09
C ALA A 270 6.53 21.86 8.24
N ALA A 271 6.07 21.84 6.98
CA ALA A 271 6.28 22.95 6.07
C ALA A 271 5.53 24.21 6.53
N HIS A 272 6.06 25.40 6.22
CA HIS A 272 5.34 26.65 6.50
C HIS A 272 4.11 26.83 5.60
N THR A 273 4.22 26.40 4.33
CA THR A 273 3.17 26.57 3.32
C THR A 273 2.40 25.29 3.07
N VAL A 274 1.15 25.42 2.61
CA VAL A 274 0.34 24.27 2.21
C VAL A 274 0.89 23.72 0.89
N PRO A 275 1.24 22.42 0.81
CA PRO A 275 1.65 21.84 -0.46
C PRO A 275 0.51 21.93 -1.48
N LEU A 276 0.79 22.59 -2.60
CA LEU A 276 -0.13 22.64 -3.72
C LEU A 276 -0.20 21.26 -4.36
N VAL A 277 -1.42 20.77 -4.57
CA VAL A 277 -1.65 19.48 -5.25
C VAL A 277 -2.36 19.67 -6.58
N SER A 278 -2.64 20.92 -6.97
CA SER A 278 -3.23 21.26 -8.26
C SER A 278 -2.21 21.10 -9.37
N ALA A 279 -2.59 20.46 -10.48
CA ALA A 279 -1.70 20.26 -11.62
C ALA A 279 -1.19 21.58 -12.23
N SER A 280 -2.00 22.64 -12.21
CA SER A 280 -1.62 23.97 -12.69
C SER A 280 -0.49 24.63 -11.90
N ALA A 281 -0.12 24.10 -10.73
CA ALA A 281 1.04 24.58 -9.99
C ALA A 281 2.37 24.03 -10.55
N TYR A 282 2.32 22.98 -11.39
CA TYR A 282 3.50 22.23 -11.83
C TYR A 282 3.58 22.00 -13.34
N PHE A 283 2.44 22.04 -14.02
CA PHE A 283 2.33 21.73 -15.44
C PHE A 283 1.68 22.90 -16.17
N GLN A 284 2.21 23.20 -17.35
CA GLN A 284 1.59 24.17 -18.26
C GLN A 284 0.21 23.67 -18.73
N PRO A 285 -0.71 24.59 -19.11
CA PRO A 285 -2.06 24.22 -19.56
C PRO A 285 -2.06 23.15 -20.66
N GLU A 286 -1.15 23.25 -21.63
CA GLU A 286 -1.03 22.32 -22.77
C GLU A 286 -0.65 20.91 -22.30
N THR A 287 0.25 20.82 -21.32
CA THR A 287 0.66 19.56 -20.68
C THR A 287 -0.52 18.91 -19.96
N ILE A 288 -1.30 19.70 -19.22
CA ILE A 288 -2.51 19.22 -18.53
C ILE A 288 -3.53 18.71 -19.55
N GLU A 289 -3.76 19.44 -20.64
CA GLU A 289 -4.66 19.01 -21.71
C GLU A 289 -4.18 17.71 -22.38
N GLN A 290 -2.86 17.58 -22.61
CA GLN A 290 -2.28 16.35 -23.14
C GLN A 290 -2.50 15.15 -22.21
N LEU A 291 -2.25 15.31 -20.89
CA LEU A 291 -2.56 14.28 -19.89
C LEU A 291 -4.03 13.88 -19.92
N GLN A 292 -4.94 14.86 -20.05
CA GLN A 292 -6.37 14.59 -20.15
C GLN A 292 -6.73 13.79 -21.41
N ARG A 293 -6.21 14.21 -22.57
CA ARG A 293 -6.45 13.53 -23.86
C ARG A 293 -5.95 12.09 -23.85
N LEU A 294 -4.75 11.84 -23.32
CA LEU A 294 -4.21 10.49 -23.16
C LEU A 294 -5.06 9.66 -22.20
N SER A 295 -5.46 10.23 -21.07
CA SER A 295 -6.33 9.56 -20.09
C SER A 295 -7.71 9.20 -20.66
N VAL A 296 -8.26 10.01 -21.58
CA VAL A 296 -9.51 9.68 -22.30
C VAL A 296 -9.31 8.48 -23.23
N LYS A 297 -8.19 8.43 -23.98
CA LYS A 297 -7.85 7.29 -24.84
C LYS A 297 -7.64 6.01 -24.01
N LEU A 298 -6.91 6.11 -22.91
CA LEU A 298 -6.72 5.01 -21.95
C LEU A 298 -8.06 4.50 -21.42
N ALA A 299 -8.95 5.39 -20.98
CA ALA A 299 -10.27 5.01 -20.51
C ALA A 299 -11.09 4.23 -21.56
N LYS A 300 -10.96 4.58 -22.85
CA LYS A 300 -11.61 3.85 -23.95
C LYS A 300 -11.08 2.41 -24.05
N LEU A 301 -9.76 2.23 -24.00
CA LEU A 301 -9.13 0.90 -24.07
C LEU A 301 -9.53 0.03 -22.88
N LEU A 302 -9.42 0.57 -21.66
CA LEU A 302 -9.74 -0.14 -20.42
C LEU A 302 -11.22 -0.54 -20.33
N LYS A 303 -12.13 0.22 -20.94
CA LYS A 303 -13.55 -0.14 -20.99
C LYS A 303 -13.88 -1.12 -22.11
N GLY A 304 -13.17 -1.05 -23.23
CA GLY A 304 -13.40 -1.92 -24.38
C GLY A 304 -13.04 -3.38 -24.08
N LYS A 305 -11.91 -3.62 -23.39
CA LYS A 305 -11.47 -4.96 -22.97
C LYS A 305 -10.86 -4.93 -21.56
N PRO A 306 -11.68 -4.82 -20.50
CA PRO A 306 -11.19 -4.61 -19.13
C PRO A 306 -10.24 -5.69 -18.62
N HIS A 307 -10.46 -6.95 -19.02
CA HIS A 307 -9.62 -8.06 -18.62
C HIS A 307 -8.32 -8.17 -19.42
N ALA A 308 -8.25 -7.62 -20.65
CA ALA A 308 -7.06 -7.70 -21.49
C ALA A 308 -5.85 -7.04 -20.82
N TRP A 309 -5.98 -5.74 -20.52
CA TRP A 309 -4.91 -5.00 -19.87
C TRP A 309 -4.71 -5.43 -18.41
N ARG A 310 -5.79 -5.70 -17.67
CA ARG A 310 -5.68 -6.13 -16.26
C ARG A 310 -4.88 -7.43 -16.12
N ARG A 311 -5.09 -8.41 -16.99
CA ARG A 311 -4.30 -9.65 -17.02
C ARG A 311 -2.84 -9.34 -17.30
N SER A 312 -2.55 -8.57 -18.36
CA SER A 312 -1.17 -8.20 -18.70
C SER A 312 -0.47 -7.49 -17.53
N TYR A 313 -1.17 -6.62 -16.82
CA TYR A 313 -0.68 -6.01 -15.59
C TYR A 313 -0.41 -7.02 -14.48
N GLN A 314 -1.32 -7.97 -14.23
CA GLN A 314 -1.13 -9.01 -13.21
C GLN A 314 0.08 -9.89 -13.49
N LEU A 315 0.28 -10.30 -14.74
CA LEU A 315 1.46 -11.05 -15.17
C LEU A 315 2.74 -10.24 -14.97
N ARG A 316 2.76 -8.96 -15.41
CA ARG A 316 3.94 -8.08 -15.30
C ARG A 316 4.41 -7.89 -13.85
N ILE A 317 3.49 -7.90 -12.90
CA ILE A 317 3.81 -7.66 -11.48
C ILE A 317 3.91 -8.94 -10.65
N GLY A 318 3.88 -10.12 -11.29
CA GLY A 318 3.93 -11.42 -10.64
C GLY A 318 2.70 -11.75 -9.78
N GLN A 319 1.57 -11.06 -9.96
CA GLN A 319 0.32 -11.36 -9.26
C GLN A 319 -0.41 -12.58 -9.83
N ALA A 320 -0.02 -13.03 -11.02
CA ALA A 320 -0.54 -14.21 -11.68
C ALA A 320 0.55 -14.79 -12.60
N HIS A 321 0.40 -16.05 -12.97
CA HIS A 321 1.27 -16.77 -13.89
C HIS A 321 0.57 -17.00 -15.24
N GLU A 322 1.32 -17.27 -16.30
CA GLU A 322 0.76 -17.45 -17.64
C GLU A 322 -0.28 -18.58 -17.72
N GLY A 323 -0.08 -19.65 -16.94
CA GLY A 323 -0.99 -20.78 -16.83
C GLY A 323 -2.30 -20.49 -16.08
N ASP A 324 -2.44 -19.34 -15.42
CA ASP A 324 -3.67 -18.99 -14.69
C ASP A 324 -4.81 -18.54 -15.62
N PHE A 325 -4.54 -18.41 -16.92
CA PHE A 325 -5.48 -17.83 -17.89
C PHE A 325 -5.38 -18.47 -19.27
N ASP A 326 -6.51 -18.62 -19.97
CA ASP A 326 -6.54 -19.00 -21.38
C ASP A 326 -5.71 -18.04 -22.24
N PRO A 327 -4.96 -18.48 -23.26
CA PRO A 327 -4.16 -17.58 -24.11
C PRO A 327 -4.99 -16.41 -24.69
N PRO A 328 -4.51 -15.16 -24.62
CA PRO A 328 -5.31 -14.02 -25.08
C PRO A 328 -5.36 -14.01 -26.61
N ASP A 329 -6.51 -13.70 -27.20
CA ASP A 329 -6.60 -13.50 -28.65
C ASP A 329 -5.78 -12.27 -29.12
N LYS A 330 -5.62 -12.13 -30.44
CA LYS A 330 -4.89 -11.01 -31.06
C LYS A 330 -5.41 -9.64 -30.60
N ALA A 331 -6.73 -9.46 -30.54
CA ALA A 331 -7.35 -8.19 -30.18
C ALA A 331 -7.15 -7.83 -28.69
N HIS A 332 -7.07 -8.83 -27.79
CA HIS A 332 -6.72 -8.63 -26.39
C HIS A 332 -5.25 -8.20 -26.24
N ARG A 333 -4.34 -8.83 -26.98
CA ARG A 333 -2.92 -8.44 -26.98
C ARG A 333 -2.73 -7.01 -27.49
N GLU A 334 -3.35 -6.66 -28.62
CA GLU A 334 -3.30 -5.30 -29.19
C GLU A 334 -3.89 -4.25 -28.26
N ASN A 335 -5.02 -4.55 -27.61
CA ASN A 335 -5.62 -3.62 -26.63
C ASN A 335 -4.71 -3.40 -25.41
N ALA A 336 -4.13 -4.46 -24.85
CA ALA A 336 -3.22 -4.36 -23.72
C ALA A 336 -1.95 -3.59 -24.09
N ALA A 337 -1.37 -3.86 -25.27
CA ALA A 337 -0.20 -3.15 -25.77
C ALA A 337 -0.49 -1.65 -25.98
N ALA A 338 -1.63 -1.31 -26.58
CA ALA A 338 -2.04 0.10 -26.76
C ALA A 338 -2.27 0.81 -25.41
N ALA A 339 -2.77 0.11 -24.40
CA ALA A 339 -2.95 0.69 -23.07
C ALA A 339 -1.60 0.95 -22.38
N TRP A 340 -0.64 0.04 -22.56
CA TRP A 340 0.73 0.23 -22.07
C TRP A 340 1.46 1.38 -22.77
N ASP A 341 1.33 1.51 -24.10
CA ASP A 341 1.89 2.67 -24.84
C ASP A 341 1.39 4.00 -24.27
N ILE A 342 0.07 4.10 -24.04
CA ILE A 342 -0.50 5.33 -23.47
C ILE A 342 0.00 5.58 -22.05
N LEU A 343 0.17 4.55 -21.23
CA LEU A 343 0.71 4.68 -19.87
C LEU A 343 2.16 5.18 -19.89
N GLY A 344 3.02 4.61 -20.73
CA GLY A 344 4.41 5.07 -20.87
C GLY A 344 4.49 6.55 -21.28
N ARG A 345 3.59 7.01 -22.15
CA ARG A 345 3.50 8.44 -22.52
C ARG A 345 3.00 9.31 -21.38
N VAL A 346 2.06 8.83 -20.57
CA VAL A 346 1.60 9.55 -19.36
C VAL A 346 2.75 9.68 -18.38
N GLU A 347 3.49 8.61 -18.11
CA GLU A 347 4.65 8.58 -17.22
C GLU A 347 5.74 9.55 -17.68
N GLN A 348 6.06 9.53 -18.98
CA GLN A 348 7.02 10.48 -19.57
C GLN A 348 6.59 11.92 -19.32
N ILE A 349 5.31 12.27 -19.53
CA ILE A 349 4.80 13.62 -19.26
C ILE A 349 4.91 14.00 -17.78
N LEU A 350 4.63 13.06 -16.86
CA LEU A 350 4.75 13.32 -15.41
C LEU A 350 6.20 13.63 -15.00
N VAL A 351 7.18 13.06 -15.69
CA VAL A 351 8.60 13.29 -15.44
C VAL A 351 9.09 14.55 -16.14
N THR A 352 8.88 14.68 -17.45
CA THR A 352 9.52 15.70 -18.30
C THR A 352 8.65 16.93 -18.55
N GLY A 353 7.33 16.83 -18.42
CA GLY A 353 6.38 17.90 -18.76
C GLY A 353 6.27 19.00 -17.71
N ARG A 354 7.13 18.98 -16.70
CA ARG A 354 7.15 19.96 -15.60
C ARG A 354 7.58 21.30 -16.16
N ALA A 355 6.89 22.37 -15.77
CA ALA A 355 7.41 23.71 -16.01
C ALA A 355 8.79 23.80 -15.34
N SER A 356 9.81 24.27 -16.06
CA SER A 356 11.08 24.66 -15.46
C SER A 356 10.73 25.54 -14.26
N ALA A 357 11.06 25.08 -13.04
CA ALA A 357 10.59 25.71 -11.82
C ALA A 357 11.10 27.16 -11.79
N GLY A 358 10.25 28.10 -12.21
CA GLY A 358 10.34 29.46 -11.75
C GLY A 358 10.23 29.38 -10.24
N VAL A 359 11.27 29.86 -9.56
CA VAL A 359 11.30 30.05 -8.11
C VAL A 359 9.91 30.51 -7.66
N PRO A 360 9.24 29.80 -6.73
CA PRO A 360 7.93 30.24 -6.28
C PRO A 360 8.06 31.69 -5.79
N PRO A 361 7.12 32.60 -6.15
CA PRO A 361 7.20 33.97 -5.67
C PRO A 361 7.28 33.92 -4.15
N LYS A 362 8.30 34.59 -3.60
CA LYS A 362 8.40 34.82 -2.16
C LYS A 362 7.11 35.56 -1.75
N GLY A 363 6.21 34.83 -1.11
CA GLY A 363 5.01 35.36 -0.46
C GLY A 363 5.27 35.52 1.02
#